data_AF-A0A0F3INU8-F1
#
_entry.id   AF-A0A0F3INU8-F1
#
_cell.length_a   1.000
_cell.length_b   1.000
_cell.length_c   1.000
_cell.angle_alpha   90.00
_cell.angle_beta   90.00
_cell.angle_gamma   90.00
#
_symmetry.space_group_name_H-M   'P 1'
#
loop_
_entity.id
_entity.type
_entity.pdbx_description
1 polymer ?
#
loop_
_entity_poly.entity_id
_entity_poly.type
_entity_poly.pdbx_seq_one_letter_code
_entity_poly.pdbx_strand_id
1 'polypeptide(L)'
;MHSLRPEDNPDKGDPMKVTMNYPTINWSLSGMLLGEYDPPDDVKPDMQLRGIIRTEKSQESGIFTAKVVRANPVRRTLALAFTSLSSELFDMLEAGIKKHPPIDM
;
A
#
# COMPACT_ATOMS: atom_id res chain seq x y z
N MET A 1 -51.35 -15.90 -2.71
CA MET A 1 -49.89 -16.07 -2.62
C MET A 1 -49.25 -14.79 -3.10
N HIS A 2 -48.65 -14.00 -2.20
CA HIS A 2 -48.00 -12.73 -2.56
C HIS A 2 -46.59 -13.06 -3.04
N SER A 3 -46.32 -12.92 -4.35
CA SER A 3 -44.97 -13.09 -4.88
C SER A 3 -44.16 -11.86 -4.54
N LEU A 4 -43.11 -12.05 -3.73
CA LEU A 4 -42.05 -11.07 -3.55
C LEU A 4 -41.44 -10.79 -4.92
N ARG A 5 -41.22 -9.51 -5.23
CA ARG A 5 -40.66 -9.11 -6.52
C ARG A 5 -39.17 -9.48 -6.53
N PRO A 6 -38.57 -9.85 -7.69
CA PRO A 6 -37.16 -10.21 -7.77
C PRO A 6 -36.17 -9.14 -7.28
N GLU A 7 -36.66 -7.90 -7.12
CA GLU A 7 -35.93 -6.73 -6.63
C GLU A 7 -35.76 -6.69 -5.11
N ASP A 8 -36.49 -7.52 -4.35
CA ASP A 8 -36.42 -7.60 -2.88
C ASP A 8 -35.42 -8.66 -2.38
N ASN A 9 -34.43 -9.08 -3.17
CA ASN A 9 -33.46 -10.07 -2.71
C ASN A 9 -32.48 -9.43 -1.70
N PRO A 10 -32.56 -9.74 -0.39
CA PRO A 10 -31.71 -9.13 0.63
C PRO A 10 -30.27 -9.68 0.62
N ASP A 11 -29.98 -10.66 -0.25
CA ASP A 11 -28.66 -11.31 -0.39
C ASP A 11 -27.64 -10.52 -1.21
N LYS A 12 -27.97 -9.32 -1.70
CA LYS A 12 -26.93 -8.38 -2.17
C LYS A 12 -26.34 -7.62 -0.98
N GLY A 13 -25.75 -8.35 -0.04
CA GLY A 13 -24.91 -7.76 1.00
C GLY A 13 -23.84 -6.88 0.35
N ASP A 14 -23.58 -5.71 0.94
CA ASP A 14 -22.52 -4.83 0.47
C ASP A 14 -21.21 -5.63 0.31
N PRO A 15 -20.47 -5.46 -0.81
CA PRO A 15 -19.26 -6.23 -1.03
C PRO A 15 -18.26 -5.95 0.09
N MET A 16 -17.88 -7.00 0.80
CA MET A 16 -16.89 -6.93 1.88
C MET A 16 -15.56 -6.42 1.33
N LYS A 17 -15.07 -5.29 1.85
CA LYS A 17 -13.75 -4.74 1.52
C LYS A 17 -12.75 -5.14 2.60
N VAL A 18 -11.77 -5.97 2.22
CA VAL A 18 -10.65 -6.33 3.09
C VAL A 18 -9.48 -5.39 2.79
N THR A 19 -8.89 -4.80 3.83
CA THR A 19 -7.66 -3.99 3.73
C THR A 19 -6.56 -4.70 4.51
N MET A 20 -5.40 -4.90 3.88
CA MET A 20 -4.21 -5.47 4.52
C MET A 20 -3.19 -4.36 4.74
N ASN A 21 -2.72 -4.21 5.98
CA ASN A 21 -1.71 -3.21 6.35
C ASN A 21 -0.39 -3.91 6.61
N TYR A 22 0.70 -3.36 6.09
CA TYR A 22 2.04 -3.88 6.27
C TYR A 22 2.95 -2.77 6.80
N PRO A 23 3.85 -3.06 7.76
CA PRO A 23 4.80 -2.08 8.24
C PRO A 23 5.82 -1.72 7.15
N THR A 24 6.14 -0.43 7.05
CA THR A 24 7.22 0.05 6.18
C THR A 24 8.54 0.02 6.97
N ILE A 25 9.47 -0.85 6.59
CA ILE A 25 10.79 -0.98 7.24
C ILE A 25 11.69 0.21 6.88
N ASN A 26 11.70 0.60 5.61
CA ASN A 26 12.51 1.70 5.10
C ASN A 26 11.80 2.36 3.90
N TRP A 27 12.07 3.64 3.67
CA TRP A 27 11.41 4.42 2.62
C TRP A 27 12.26 5.61 2.16
N SER A 28 11.97 6.09 0.96
CA SER A 28 12.52 7.31 0.35
C SER A 28 11.49 7.93 -0.58
N LEU A 29 11.81 9.03 -1.26
CA LEU A 29 10.97 9.56 -2.35
C LEU A 29 10.90 8.65 -3.59
N SER A 30 11.81 7.68 -3.71
CA SER A 30 11.91 6.81 -4.88
C SER A 30 11.26 5.44 -4.69
N GLY A 31 10.96 5.04 -3.46
CA GLY A 31 10.44 3.71 -3.16
C GLY A 31 10.43 3.38 -1.68
N MET A 32 10.05 2.15 -1.37
CA MET A 32 9.94 1.64 -0.01
C MET A 32 10.18 0.14 0.10
N LEU A 33 10.46 -0.31 1.32
CA LEU A 33 10.58 -1.71 1.71
C LEU A 33 9.48 -2.03 2.72
N LEU A 34 8.54 -2.89 2.33
CA LEU A 34 7.53 -3.43 3.24
C LEU A 34 8.09 -4.63 3.99
N GLY A 35 7.77 -4.71 5.27
CA GLY A 35 8.04 -5.86 6.14
C GLY A 35 6.78 -6.67 6.42
N GLU A 36 6.98 -7.88 6.92
CA GLU A 36 5.92 -8.84 7.27
C GLU A 36 4.98 -9.22 6.10
N TYR A 37 5.33 -8.80 4.89
CA TYR A 37 4.62 -9.14 3.67
C TYR A 37 5.00 -10.56 3.27
N ASP A 38 4.03 -11.46 3.25
CA ASP A 38 4.20 -12.80 2.72
C ASP A 38 3.80 -12.79 1.23
N PRO A 39 4.78 -12.67 0.30
CA PRO A 39 4.48 -12.50 -1.11
C PRO A 39 3.87 -13.77 -1.69
N PRO A 40 2.67 -13.69 -2.30
CA PRO A 40 2.15 -14.79 -3.09
C PRO A 40 3.07 -15.09 -4.30
N ASP A 41 3.00 -16.33 -4.81
CA ASP A 41 3.86 -16.83 -5.89
C ASP A 41 3.73 -16.05 -7.21
N ASP A 42 2.64 -15.31 -7.41
CA ASP A 42 2.38 -14.51 -8.60
C ASP A 42 2.99 -13.10 -8.54
N VAL A 43 3.52 -12.67 -7.38
CA VAL A 43 4.19 -11.38 -7.23
C VAL A 43 5.57 -11.42 -7.87
N LYS A 44 5.68 -10.77 -9.03
CA LYS A 44 6.90 -10.76 -9.86
C LYS A 44 7.51 -9.36 -9.94
N PRO A 45 8.82 -9.26 -10.20
CA PRO A 45 9.45 -7.99 -10.55
C PRO A 45 8.72 -7.27 -11.68
N ASP A 46 8.74 -5.94 -11.64
CA ASP A 46 8.06 -4.98 -12.52
C ASP A 46 6.52 -5.04 -12.53
N MET A 47 5.90 -5.92 -11.73
CA MET A 47 4.44 -5.88 -11.50
C MET A 47 4.05 -4.54 -10.86
N GLN A 48 3.02 -3.89 -11.41
CA GLN A 48 2.50 -2.64 -10.85
C GLN A 48 1.51 -2.91 -9.72
N LEU A 49 1.67 -2.16 -8.64
CA LEU A 49 0.82 -2.16 -7.47
C LEU A 49 0.38 -0.73 -7.17
N ARG A 50 -0.83 -0.60 -6.65
CA ARG A 50 -1.37 0.66 -6.14
C ARG A 50 -1.76 0.47 -4.69
N GLY A 51 -1.43 1.43 -3.85
CA GLY A 51 -1.75 1.36 -2.43
C GLY A 51 -1.92 2.72 -1.79
N ILE A 52 -2.16 2.69 -0.49
CA ILE A 52 -2.27 3.87 0.36
C ILE A 52 -1.20 3.74 1.44
N ILE A 53 -0.39 4.77 1.61
CA ILE A 53 0.50 4.91 2.77
C ILE A 53 -0.23 5.77 3.79
N ARG A 54 -0.13 5.39 5.06
CA ARG A 54 -0.68 6.15 6.20
C ARG A 54 0.39 6.30 7.26
N THR A 55 0.44 7.44 7.92
CA THR A 55 1.23 7.54 9.16
C THR A 55 0.31 7.35 10.36
N GLU A 56 0.77 6.60 11.36
CA GLU A 56 -0.01 6.35 12.58
C GLU A 56 -0.26 7.63 13.39
N LYS A 57 0.65 8.60 13.31
CA LYS A 57 0.62 9.80 14.14
C LYS A 57 -0.22 10.94 13.57
N SER A 58 -0.18 11.17 12.25
CA SER A 58 -0.87 12.32 11.65
C SER A 58 -2.26 12.01 11.07
N GLN A 59 -2.67 10.74 11.03
CA GLN A 59 -3.82 10.27 10.24
C GLN A 59 -3.79 10.69 8.75
N GLU A 60 -2.67 11.24 8.28
CA GLU A 60 -2.48 11.59 6.89
C GLU A 60 -2.30 10.31 6.08
N SER A 61 -2.87 10.34 4.89
CA SER A 61 -2.79 9.25 3.95
C SER A 61 -2.60 9.75 2.54
N GLY A 62 -1.87 8.98 1.75
CA GLY A 62 -1.60 9.32 0.36
C GLY A 62 -1.55 8.08 -0.51
N ILE A 63 -1.85 8.26 -1.80
CA ILE A 63 -1.92 7.16 -2.77
C ILE A 63 -0.59 7.07 -3.49
N PHE A 64 -0.11 5.85 -3.71
CA PHE A 64 1.04 5.59 -4.58
C PHE A 64 0.70 4.58 -5.65
N THR A 65 1.43 4.66 -6.75
CA THR A 65 1.64 3.54 -7.69
C THR A 65 3.12 3.18 -7.62
N ALA A 66 3.43 1.89 -7.62
CA ALA A 66 4.79 1.39 -7.58
C ALA A 66 4.93 0.16 -8.46
N LYS A 67 6.17 -0.15 -8.82
CA LYS A 67 6.54 -1.44 -9.38
C LYS A 67 7.28 -2.28 -8.35
N VAL A 68 7.08 -3.60 -8.40
CA VAL A 68 7.84 -4.55 -7.59
C VAL A 68 9.29 -4.56 -8.07
N VAL A 69 10.23 -4.29 -7.18
CA VAL A 69 11.66 -4.47 -7.44
C VAL A 69 12.06 -5.88 -7.08
N ARG A 70 11.62 -6.37 -5.91
CA ARG A 70 11.94 -7.70 -5.41
C ARG A 70 10.95 -8.14 -4.34
N ALA A 71 10.47 -9.37 -4.44
CA ALA A 71 9.79 -10.08 -3.36
C ALA A 71 10.76 -11.07 -2.71
N ASN A 72 10.72 -11.19 -1.39
CA ASN A 72 11.53 -12.17 -0.64
C ASN A 72 10.63 -12.91 0.37
N PRO A 73 10.22 -14.16 0.07
CA PRO A 73 9.36 -14.93 0.98
C PRO A 73 10.07 -15.32 2.27
N VAL A 74 11.38 -15.63 2.21
CA VAL A 74 12.17 -16.03 3.40
C VAL A 74 12.24 -14.91 4.43
N ARG A 75 12.44 -13.68 3.97
CA ARG A 75 12.51 -12.49 4.85
C ARG A 75 11.16 -11.82 5.07
N ARG A 76 10.10 -12.28 4.38
CA ARG A 76 8.78 -11.65 4.35
C ARG A 76 8.87 -10.15 4.06
N THR A 77 9.54 -9.81 2.96
CA THR A 77 9.72 -8.41 2.54
C THR A 77 9.37 -8.18 1.08
N LEU A 78 8.87 -6.98 0.78
CA LEU A 78 8.60 -6.52 -0.58
C LEU A 78 9.25 -5.16 -0.83
N ALA A 79 10.19 -5.12 -1.78
CA ALA A 79 10.82 -3.88 -2.24
C ALA A 79 10.02 -3.30 -3.42
N LEU A 80 9.68 -2.02 -3.32
CA LEU A 80 8.85 -1.30 -4.26
C LEU A 80 9.56 -0.02 -4.73
N ALA A 81 9.47 0.27 -6.02
CA ALA A 81 9.92 1.55 -6.60
C ALA A 81 8.70 2.34 -7.04
N PHE A 82 8.56 3.58 -6.56
CA PHE A 82 7.42 4.43 -6.89
C PHE A 82 7.46 4.81 -8.37
N THR A 83 6.31 4.68 -9.03
CA THR A 83 6.06 5.18 -10.39
C THR A 83 5.22 6.45 -10.35
N SER A 84 4.37 6.61 -9.33
CA SER A 84 3.68 7.86 -9.04
C SER A 84 3.34 7.99 -7.55
N LEU A 85 3.29 9.23 -7.09
CA LEU A 85 2.86 9.61 -5.74
C LEU A 85 1.78 10.68 -5.90
N SER A 86 0.77 10.67 -5.02
CA SER A 86 -0.11 11.83 -4.89
C SER A 86 0.67 13.01 -4.30
N SER A 87 0.20 14.24 -4.55
CA SER A 87 0.80 15.47 -4.00
C SER A 87 0.96 15.39 -2.48
N GLU A 88 -0.10 14.94 -1.81
CA GLU A 88 -0.16 14.83 -0.35
C GLU A 88 0.88 13.83 0.15
N LEU A 89 1.06 12.71 -0.56
CA LEU A 89 2.04 11.71 -0.20
C LEU A 89 3.46 12.22 -0.40
N PHE A 90 3.72 12.92 -1.50
CA PHE A 90 5.03 13.49 -1.77
C PHE A 90 5.43 14.48 -0.68
N ASP A 91 4.55 15.42 -0.35
CA ASP A 91 4.80 16.43 0.69
C ASP A 91 5.05 15.79 2.06
N MET A 92 4.28 14.75 2.39
CA MET A 92 4.44 13.98 3.63
C MET A 92 5.80 13.28 3.72
N LEU A 93 6.23 12.60 2.65
CA LEU A 93 7.53 11.92 2.62
C LEU A 93 8.68 12.94 2.63
N GLU A 94 8.56 14.04 1.89
CA GLU A 94 9.56 15.11 1.87
C GLU A 94 9.74 15.76 3.25
N ALA A 95 8.62 16.05 3.94
CA ALA A 95 8.64 16.58 5.30
C ALA A 95 9.28 15.59 6.29
N GLY A 96 9.07 14.28 6.10
CA GLY A 96 9.70 13.24 6.91
C GLY A 96 11.23 13.21 6.75
N ILE A 97 11.74 13.34 5.52
CA ILE A 97 13.19 13.38 5.24
C ILE A 97 13.83 14.62 5.87
N LYS A 98 13.17 15.79 5.78
CA LYS A 98 13.67 17.04 6.39
C LYS A 98 13.81 16.94 7.92
N LYS A 99 12.93 16.18 8.58
CA LYS A 99 12.96 15.96 10.04
C LYS A 99 13.98 14.92 10.49
N HIS A 100 14.30 13.97 9.61
CA HIS A 100 15.27 12.90 9.84
C HIS A 100 16.21 12.83 8.62
N PRO A 101 17.14 13.79 8.48
CA PRO A 101 18.07 13.77 7.36
C PRO A 101 18.83 12.43 7.36
N PRO A 102 19.07 11.82 6.20
CA PRO A 102 19.93 10.65 6.13
C PRO A 102 21.26 11.03 6.80
N ILE A 103 21.71 10.20 7.75
CA ILE A 103 22.98 10.43 8.43
C ILE A 103 24.05 10.37 7.33
N ASP A 104 24.70 11.51 7.06
CA ASP A 104 25.85 11.56 6.15
C ASP A 104 26.86 10.50 6.60
N MET A 105 27.14 9.54 5.72
CA MET A 105 28.23 8.57 5.84
C MET A 105 29.40 9.02 4.98
#